data_AF-A0A5N5W9V0-F1
#
_entry.id   AF-A0A5N5W9V0-F1
#
_cell.length_a   1.000
_cell.length_b   1.000
_cell.length_c   1.000
_cell.angle_alpha   90.00
_cell.angle_beta   90.00
_cell.angle_gamma   90.00
#
_symmetry.space_group_name_H-M   'P 1'
#
loop_
_entity.id
_entity.type
_entity.pdbx_description
1 polymer ?
#
loop_
_entity_poly.entity_id
_entity_poly.type
_entity_poly.pdbx_seq_one_letter_code
_entity_poly.pdbx_strand_id
1 'polypeptide(L)'
;MAVVLAEQDDPHHVRLFVEVWTIAARDEAIAEAVRAFYRRYADHVAAYVRALRPERSAEHCRVRAETFVALVEGASLLRSGIAGHRSAATDAYLVEAAVRLLRD
;
A
#
# COMPACT_ATOMS: atom_id res chain seq x y z
N MET A 1 -6.97 -0.83 -16.34
CA MET A 1 -6.93 -0.02 -15.10
C MET A 1 -7.55 -0.80 -13.92
N ALA A 2 -7.26 -2.11 -13.80
CA ALA A 2 -7.79 -3.02 -12.77
C ALA A 2 -6.69 -3.80 -12.02
N VAL A 3 -5.42 -3.64 -12.42
CA VAL A 3 -4.28 -4.45 -11.93
C VAL A 3 -3.82 -4.02 -10.54
N VAL A 4 -4.02 -2.75 -10.14
CA VAL A 4 -3.53 -2.22 -8.85
C VAL A 4 -4.14 -2.93 -7.64
N LEU A 5 -5.39 -3.42 -7.76
CA LEU A 5 -6.08 -4.10 -6.66
C LEU A 5 -6.18 -5.63 -6.83
N ALA A 6 -5.84 -6.15 -8.02
CA ALA A 6 -6.03 -7.56 -8.35
C ALA A 6 -5.07 -8.49 -7.57
N GLU A 7 -3.86 -8.02 -7.26
CA GLU A 7 -2.89 -8.76 -6.42
C GLU A 7 -3.36 -8.92 -4.96
N GLN A 8 -4.31 -8.08 -4.53
CA GLN A 8 -4.88 -8.06 -3.19
C GLN A 8 -6.25 -8.74 -3.11
N ASP A 9 -6.66 -9.40 -4.19
CA ASP A 9 -7.92 -10.14 -4.24
C ASP A 9 -7.82 -11.55 -3.65
N ASP A 10 -6.61 -12.06 -3.39
CA ASP A 10 -6.41 -13.36 -2.72
C ASP A 10 -6.43 -13.20 -1.19
N PRO A 11 -7.46 -13.73 -0.49
CA PRO A 11 -7.53 -13.71 0.97
C PRO A 11 -6.33 -14.40 1.64
N HIS A 12 -5.66 -15.32 0.94
CA HIS A 12 -4.46 -16.00 1.42
C HIS A 12 -3.27 -15.02 1.58
N HIS A 13 -3.13 -14.04 0.68
CA HIS A 13 -2.07 -13.04 0.78
C HIS A 13 -2.25 -12.12 1.99
N VAL A 14 -3.48 -11.68 2.28
CA VAL A 14 -3.70 -10.80 3.45
C VAL A 14 -3.45 -11.53 4.75
N ARG A 15 -3.79 -12.83 4.84
CA ARG A 15 -3.46 -13.66 6.01
C ARG A 15 -1.94 -13.76 6.23
N LEU A 16 -1.17 -13.98 5.16
CA LEU A 16 0.29 -14.01 5.24
C LEU A 16 0.86 -12.70 5.78
N PHE A 17 0.37 -11.54 5.33
CA PHE A 17 0.83 -10.24 5.84
C PHE A 17 0.49 -10.04 7.32
N VAL A 18 -0.70 -10.46 7.76
CA VAL A 18 -1.09 -10.40 9.18
C VAL A 18 -0.17 -11.26 10.05
N GLU A 19 0.18 -12.46 9.59
CA GLU A 19 1.13 -13.34 10.28
C GLU A 19 2.54 -12.75 10.33
N VAL A 20 3.03 -12.22 9.20
CA VAL A 20 4.34 -11.55 9.13
C VAL A 20 4.40 -10.34 10.05
N TRP A 21 3.36 -9.50 10.11
CA TRP A 21 3.31 -8.37 11.04
C TRP A 21 3.26 -8.84 12.49
N THR A 22 2.55 -9.93 12.77
CA THR A 22 2.47 -10.52 14.12
C THR A 22 3.82 -11.02 14.61
N ILE A 23 4.62 -11.62 13.72
CA ILE A 23 5.97 -12.08 14.03
C ILE A 23 6.92 -10.88 14.15
N ALA A 24 6.85 -9.92 13.22
CA ALA A 24 7.62 -8.68 13.27
C ALA A 24 7.39 -7.87 14.56
N ALA A 25 6.18 -7.93 15.14
CA ALA A 25 5.88 -7.28 16.40
C ALA A 25 6.62 -7.89 17.61
N ARG A 26 7.21 -9.08 17.46
CA ARG A 26 7.91 -9.80 18.52
C ARG A 26 9.38 -10.14 18.18
N ASP A 27 9.79 -10.00 16.93
CA ASP A 27 11.12 -10.32 16.43
C ASP A 27 11.70 -9.12 15.66
N GLU A 28 12.77 -8.53 16.20
CA GLU A 28 13.36 -7.30 15.66
C GLU A 28 14.04 -7.54 14.29
N ALA A 29 14.63 -8.71 14.05
CA ALA A 29 15.25 -9.01 12.76
C ALA A 29 14.19 -9.10 11.66
N ILE A 30 13.04 -9.68 11.98
CA ILE A 30 11.89 -9.72 11.06
C ILE A 30 11.28 -8.31 10.91
N ALA A 31 11.21 -7.52 11.98
CA ALA A 31 10.79 -6.12 11.91
C ALA A 31 11.68 -5.29 10.98
N GLU A 32 13.00 -5.48 11.03
CA GLU A 32 13.94 -4.84 10.11
C GLU A 32 13.68 -5.22 8.65
N ALA A 33 13.46 -6.51 8.38
CA ALA A 33 13.14 -6.99 7.03
C ALA A 33 11.83 -6.36 6.51
N VAL A 34 10.79 -6.31 7.34
CA VAL A 34 9.49 -5.69 7.01
C VAL A 34 9.66 -4.19 6.75
N ARG A 35 10.40 -3.46 7.60
CA ARG A 35 10.69 -2.03 7.39
C ARG A 35 11.48 -1.79 6.10
N ALA A 36 12.44 -2.66 5.78
CA ALA A 36 13.20 -2.58 4.55
C ALA A 36 12.33 -2.80 3.30
N PHE A 37 11.40 -3.77 3.37
CA PHE A 37 10.41 -4.00 2.32
C PHE A 37 9.54 -2.76 2.08
N TYR A 38 8.88 -2.22 3.11
CA TYR A 38 8.01 -1.05 2.95
C TYR A 38 8.76 0.21 2.54
N ARG A 39 10.00 0.40 3.01
CA ARG A 39 10.86 1.50 2.54
C ARG A 39 11.07 1.42 1.03
N ARG A 40 11.44 0.23 0.52
CA ARG A 40 11.67 -0.01 -0.90
C ARG A 40 10.39 0.13 -1.73
N TYR A 41 9.24 -0.30 -1.21
CA TYR A 41 7.96 -0.11 -1.87
C TYR A 41 7.64 1.39 -2.01
N ALA A 42 7.73 2.15 -0.92
CA ALA A 42 7.52 3.59 -0.96
C ALA A 42 8.56 4.30 -1.85
N ASP A 43 9.82 3.84 -1.92
CA ASP A 43 10.82 4.41 -2.84
C ASP A 43 10.42 4.23 -4.32
N HIS A 44 9.90 3.06 -4.69
CA HIS A 44 9.42 2.83 -6.07
C HIS A 44 8.24 3.73 -6.41
N VAL A 45 7.28 3.88 -5.49
CA VAL A 45 6.12 4.75 -5.70
C VAL A 45 6.55 6.22 -5.76
N ALA A 46 7.48 6.65 -4.89
CA ALA A 46 7.99 8.02 -4.90
C ALA A 46 8.73 8.34 -6.20
N ALA A 47 9.53 7.41 -6.72
CA ALA A 47 10.19 7.55 -8.02
C ALA A 47 9.16 7.66 -9.17
N TYR A 48 8.07 6.90 -9.10
CA TYR A 48 6.97 6.99 -10.08
C TYR A 48 6.28 8.37 -10.03
N VAL A 49 5.91 8.85 -8.84
CA VAL A 49 5.31 10.18 -8.65
C VAL A 49 6.26 11.28 -9.16
N ARG A 50 7.55 11.17 -8.84
CA ARG A 50 8.58 12.11 -9.28
C ARG A 50 8.70 12.16 -10.81
N ALA A 51 8.59 11.02 -11.49
CA ALA A 51 8.63 10.96 -12.95
C ALA A 51 7.42 11.66 -13.60
N LEU A 52 6.25 11.63 -12.94
CA LEU A 52 5.06 12.34 -13.41
C LEU A 52 5.07 13.84 -13.04
N ARG A 53 5.77 14.20 -11.96
CA ARG A 53 5.81 15.55 -11.38
C ARG A 53 7.25 16.00 -11.09
N PRO A 54 8.06 16.24 -12.14
CA PRO A 54 9.46 16.66 -12.03
C PRO A 54 9.65 18.06 -11.40
N GLU A 55 8.57 18.82 -11.21
CA GLU A 55 8.56 20.12 -10.55
C GLU A 55 8.39 20.05 -9.02
N ARG A 56 7.91 18.92 -8.46
CA ARG A 56 7.63 18.79 -7.01
C ARG A 56 8.89 18.45 -6.21
N SER A 57 8.88 18.70 -4.89
CA SER A 57 10.01 18.31 -4.04
C SER A 57 10.07 16.79 -3.85
N ALA A 58 11.26 16.27 -3.51
CA ALA A 58 11.42 14.85 -3.18
C ALA A 58 10.59 14.44 -1.95
N GLU A 59 10.52 15.32 -0.94
CA GLU A 59 9.68 15.15 0.24
C GLU A 59 8.20 15.01 -0.13
N HIS A 60 7.70 15.86 -1.03
CA HIS A 60 6.33 15.77 -1.51
C HIS A 60 6.03 14.40 -2.16
N CYS A 61 6.95 13.91 -3.02
CA CYS A 61 6.80 12.60 -3.65
C CYS A 61 6.83 11.47 -2.61
N ARG A 62 7.69 11.58 -1.59
CA ARG A 62 7.83 10.59 -0.51
C ARG A 62 6.57 10.49 0.35
N VAL A 63 6.03 11.62 0.81
CA VAL A 63 4.80 11.65 1.63
C VAL A 63 3.63 10.99 0.89
N ARG A 64 3.49 11.27 -0.41
CA ARG A 64 2.42 10.70 -1.23
C ARG A 64 2.60 9.21 -1.45
N ALA A 65 3.84 8.76 -1.67
CA ALA A 65 4.16 7.36 -1.78
C ALA A 65 3.84 6.58 -0.50
N GLU A 66 4.24 7.10 0.66
CA GLU A 66 3.93 6.47 1.96
C GLU A 66 2.42 6.45 2.23
N THR A 67 1.71 7.52 1.88
CA THR A 67 0.25 7.59 1.99
C THR A 67 -0.44 6.58 1.08
N PHE A 68 0.06 6.42 -0.15
CA PHE A 68 -0.44 5.43 -1.11
C PHE A 68 -0.27 4.01 -0.58
N VAL A 69 0.93 3.68 -0.07
CA VAL A 69 1.21 2.37 0.52
C VAL A 69 0.26 2.13 1.70
N ALA A 70 0.14 3.08 2.62
CA ALA A 70 -0.78 2.96 3.76
C ALA A 70 -2.24 2.73 3.33
N LEU A 71 -2.71 3.43 2.29
CA LEU A 71 -4.06 3.27 1.75
C LEU A 71 -4.27 1.86 1.18
N VAL A 72 -3.32 1.35 0.41
CA VAL A 72 -3.36 0.03 -0.23
C VAL A 72 -3.32 -1.10 0.81
N GLU A 73 -2.44 -1.00 1.81
CA GLU A 73 -2.35 -1.98 2.90
C GLU A 73 -3.64 -1.99 3.75
N GLY A 74 -4.15 -0.81 4.13
CA GLY A 74 -5.40 -0.69 4.88
C GLY A 74 -6.61 -1.20 4.09
N ALA A 75 -6.65 -0.92 2.78
CA ALA A 75 -7.67 -1.44 1.88
C ALA A 75 -7.66 -2.98 1.83
N SER A 76 -6.48 -3.60 1.79
CA SER A 76 -6.33 -5.06 1.82
C SER A 76 -6.98 -5.65 3.06
N LEU A 77 -6.68 -5.07 4.23
CA LEU A 77 -7.23 -5.54 5.50
C LEU A 77 -8.76 -5.49 5.50
N LEU A 78 -9.34 -4.36 5.07
CA LEU A 78 -10.80 -4.18 5.03
C LEU A 78 -11.50 -5.00 3.94
N ARG A 79 -10.79 -5.40 2.88
CA ARG A 79 -11.33 -6.20 1.76
C ARG A 79 -11.14 -7.71 1.94
N SER A 80 -10.28 -8.14 2.87
CA SER A 80 -9.85 -9.53 3.05
C SER A 80 -10.89 -10.51 3.61
N GLY A 81 -12.00 -10.02 4.16
CA GLY A 81 -12.92 -10.85 4.96
C GLY A 81 -12.50 -11.02 6.42
N ILE A 82 -11.31 -10.55 6.83
CA ILE A 82 -10.82 -10.63 8.21
C ILE A 82 -11.37 -9.46 9.05
N ALA A 83 -11.11 -8.21 8.61
CA ALA A 83 -11.53 -7.00 9.33
C ALA A 83 -12.76 -6.34 8.72
N GLY A 84 -13.17 -6.76 7.52
CA GLY A 84 -14.30 -6.19 6.79
C GLY A 84 -14.65 -7.02 5.56
N HIS A 85 -15.68 -6.58 4.83
CA HIS A 85 -16.12 -7.21 3.60
C HIS A 85 -16.05 -6.24 2.43
N ARG A 86 -15.88 -6.79 1.23
CA ARG A 86 -15.81 -6.00 0.00
C ARG A 86 -17.11 -5.23 -0.23
N SER A 87 -16.94 -3.99 -0.66
CA SER A 87 -18.02 -3.10 -1.11
C SER A 87 -17.61 -2.50 -2.44
N ALA A 88 -18.41 -2.72 -3.49
CA ALA A 88 -18.09 -2.21 -4.82
C ALA A 88 -17.94 -0.68 -4.85
N ALA A 89 -18.77 0.04 -4.08
CA ALA A 89 -18.69 1.50 -3.98
C ALA A 89 -17.39 1.94 -3.28
N THR A 90 -16.99 1.23 -2.22
CA THR A 90 -15.74 1.51 -1.49
C THR A 90 -14.52 1.19 -2.36
N ASP A 91 -14.51 0.05 -3.06
CA ASP A 91 -13.44 -0.35 -3.98
C ASP A 91 -13.25 0.72 -5.08
N ALA A 92 -14.35 1.25 -5.65
CA ALA A 92 -14.28 2.30 -6.65
C ALA A 92 -13.64 3.59 -6.11
N TYR A 93 -14.04 4.04 -4.91
CA TYR A 93 -13.48 5.23 -4.28
C TYR A 93 -12.00 5.02 -3.88
N LEU A 94 -11.63 3.83 -3.42
CA LEU A 94 -10.24 3.48 -3.09
C LEU A 94 -9.34 3.58 -4.33
N VAL A 95 -9.79 3.09 -5.48
CA VAL A 95 -9.04 3.23 -6.75
C VAL A 95 -8.87 4.70 -7.11
N GLU A 96 -9.94 5.50 -7.01
CA GLU A 96 -9.89 6.93 -7.30
C GLU A 96 -8.89 7.66 -6.38
N ALA A 97 -8.96 7.41 -5.08
CA ALA A 97 -8.06 8.00 -4.10
C ALA A 97 -6.59 7.58 -4.32
N ALA A 98 -6.34 6.30 -4.59
CA ALA A 98 -5.02 5.78 -4.89
C ALA A 98 -4.44 6.39 -6.18
N VAL A 99 -5.24 6.50 -7.23
CA VAL A 99 -4.82 7.14 -8.49
C VAL A 99 -4.54 8.63 -8.30
N ARG A 100 -5.34 9.33 -7.49
CA ARG A 100 -5.06 10.73 -7.14
C ARG A 100 -3.70 10.87 -6.49
N LEU A 101 -3.39 10.03 -5.49
CA LEU A 101 -2.08 10.01 -4.80
C LEU A 101 -0.89 9.82 -5.76
N LEU A 102 -1.07 9.12 -6.86
CA LEU A 102 -0.03 8.93 -7.87
C LEU A 102 0.08 10.09 -8.87
N ARG A 103 -0.99 10.86 -9.06
CA ARG A 103 -1.10 11.87 -10.12
C ARG A 103 -0.92 13.30 -9.65
N ASP A 104 -1.42 13.68 -8.48
CA ASP A 104 -1.22 15.06 -8.00
C ASP A 104 0.17 15.23 -7.37
#